data_AF-A0A3D4Q758-F1
#
_entry.id   AF-A0A3D4Q758-F1
#
_cell.length_a   1.000
_cell.length_b   1.000
_cell.length_c   1.000
_cell.angle_alpha   90.00
_cell.angle_beta   90.00
_cell.angle_gamma   90.00
#
_symmetry.space_group_name_H-M   'P 1'
#
loop_
_entity.id
_entity.type
_entity.pdbx_description
1 polymer ?
#
loop_
_entity_poly.entity_id
_entity_poly.type
_entity_poly.pdbx_seq_one_letter_code
_entity_poly.pdbx_strand_id
1 'polypeptide(L)'
;MWFLTEVCVMSKDDLLREEQGETARELAELLRLVQEMGRRLSNETHGEMYDDVRMLISLLHQARAQADVIDAKLNSADPVADLMKRRQQH
;
A
#
# COMPACT_ATOMS: atom_id res chain seq x y z
N MET A 1 18.23 -36.34 -21.47
CA MET A 1 18.45 -35.36 -20.39
C MET A 1 17.69 -34.10 -20.80
N TRP A 2 16.43 -33.99 -20.40
CA TRP A 2 15.56 -32.86 -20.76
C TRP A 2 15.45 -31.97 -19.53
N PHE A 3 16.06 -30.78 -19.61
CA PHE A 3 15.80 -29.67 -18.72
C PHE A 3 14.35 -29.21 -18.97
N LEU A 4 13.42 -29.62 -18.11
CA LEU A 4 12.11 -28.98 -18.03
C LEU A 4 12.31 -27.64 -17.33
N THR A 5 12.24 -26.56 -18.11
CA THR A 5 11.94 -25.22 -17.59
C THR A 5 10.58 -25.27 -16.92
N GLU A 6 10.55 -25.40 -15.60
CA GLU A 6 9.37 -25.07 -14.80
C GLU A 6 9.06 -23.59 -15.00
N VAL A 7 8.13 -23.31 -15.91
CA VAL A 7 7.39 -22.06 -15.89
C VAL A 7 6.54 -22.13 -14.62
N CYS A 8 7.00 -21.44 -13.56
CA CYS A 8 6.25 -21.31 -12.33
C CYS A 8 4.95 -20.55 -12.66
N VAL A 9 3.85 -21.28 -12.86
CA VAL A 9 2.52 -20.69 -13.01
C VAL A 9 2.16 -20.10 -11.65
N MET A 10 2.16 -18.77 -11.54
CA MET A 10 1.72 -18.08 -10.33
C MET A 10 0.28 -18.49 -10.00
N SER A 11 0.02 -18.82 -8.74
CA SER A 11 -1.34 -19.13 -8.29
C SER A 11 -2.23 -17.90 -8.46
N LYS A 12 -3.54 -18.08 -8.64
CA LYS A 12 -4.51 -16.98 -8.60
C LYS A 12 -4.41 -16.17 -7.30
N ASP A 13 -4.09 -16.86 -6.20
CA ASP A 13 -3.90 -16.22 -4.90
C ASP A 13 -2.62 -15.39 -4.83
N ASP A 14 -1.56 -15.80 -5.55
CA ASP A 14 -0.31 -15.05 -5.63
C ASP A 14 -0.50 -13.78 -6.48
N LEU A 15 -1.21 -13.90 -7.61
CA LEU A 15 -1.55 -12.77 -8.47
C LEU A 15 -2.43 -11.74 -7.74
N LEU A 16 -3.46 -12.20 -7.04
CA LEU A 16 -4.35 -11.32 -6.27
C LEU A 16 -3.59 -10.56 -5.17
N ARG A 17 -2.63 -11.21 -4.51
CA ARG A 17 -1.82 -10.57 -3.47
C ARG A 17 -0.86 -9.53 -4.02
N GLU A 18 -0.27 -9.80 -5.19
CA GLU A 18 0.56 -8.83 -5.90
C GLU A 18 -0.26 -7.60 -6.29
N GLU A 19 -1.45 -7.80 -6.89
CA GLU A 19 -2.37 -6.71 -7.24
C GLU A 19 -2.81 -5.89 -6.01
N GLN A 20 -3.08 -6.57 -4.88
CA GLN A 20 -3.40 -5.90 -3.62
C GLN A 20 -2.25 -5.04 -3.10
N GLY A 21 -1.02 -5.55 -3.16
CA GLY A 21 0.18 -4.81 -2.77
C GLY A 21 0.43 -3.60 -3.67
N GLU A 22 0.26 -3.76 -4.97
CA GLU A 22 0.33 -2.65 -5.93
C GLU A 22 -0.73 -1.58 -5.64
N THR A 23 -1.98 -1.99 -5.46
CA THR A 23 -3.09 -1.08 -5.13
C THR A 23 -2.84 -0.32 -3.83
N ALA A 24 -2.32 -0.98 -2.79
CA ALA A 24 -2.03 -0.35 -1.50
C ALA A 24 -0.93 0.71 -1.62
N ARG A 25 0.13 0.41 -2.38
CA ARG A 25 1.22 1.33 -2.68
C ARG A 25 0.74 2.56 -3.47
N GLU A 26 -0.03 2.36 -4.54
CA GLU A 26 -0.60 3.46 -5.33
C GLU A 26 -1.50 4.36 -4.47
N LEU A 27 -2.33 3.76 -3.62
CA LEU A 27 -3.18 4.51 -2.69
C LEU A 27 -2.35 5.36 -1.72
N ALA A 28 -1.26 4.83 -1.18
CA ALA A 28 -0.37 5.59 -0.29
C ALA A 28 0.28 6.78 -1.02
N GLU A 29 0.68 6.61 -2.28
CA GLU A 29 1.22 7.68 -3.12
C GLU A 29 0.18 8.78 -3.41
N LEU A 30 -1.05 8.41 -3.74
CA LEU A 30 -2.15 9.36 -3.94
C LEU A 30 -2.46 10.14 -2.67
N LEU A 31 -2.54 9.47 -1.52
CA LEU A 31 -2.77 10.12 -0.22
C LEU A 31 -1.65 11.10 0.13
N ARG A 32 -0.40 10.79 -0.22
CA ARG A 32 0.73 11.72 -0.06
C ARG A 32 0.54 12.98 -0.89
N LEU A 33 0.08 12.86 -2.14
CA LEU A 33 -0.19 14.01 -3.01
C LEU A 33 -1.33 14.87 -2.45
N VAL A 34 -2.44 14.24 -2.04
CA VAL A 34 -3.61 14.94 -1.48
C VAL A 34 -3.27 15.63 -0.17
N GLN A 35 -2.41 15.04 0.68
CA GLN A 35 -1.89 15.72 1.89
C GLN A 35 -1.13 17.00 1.56
N GLU A 36 -0.26 16.97 0.55
CA GLU A 36 0.48 18.17 0.14
C GLU A 36 -0.45 19.25 -0.41
N MET A 37 -1.49 18.86 -1.17
CA MET A 37 -2.54 19.77 -1.61
C MET A 37 -3.32 20.36 -0.42
N GLY A 38 -3.68 19.54 0.57
CA GLY A 38 -4.33 19.99 1.80
C GLY A 38 -3.46 20.99 2.57
N ARG A 39 -2.16 20.71 2.72
CA ARG A 39 -1.19 21.62 3.35
C ARG A 39 -1.14 22.98 2.64
N ARG A 40 -1.09 22.99 1.30
CA ARG A 40 -1.14 24.24 0.51
C ARG A 40 -2.45 24.98 0.73
N LEU A 41 -3.58 24.27 0.68
CA LEU A 41 -4.90 24.85 0.96
C LEU A 41 -4.96 25.47 2.35
N SER A 42 -4.36 24.86 3.38
CA SER A 42 -4.30 25.44 4.74
C SER A 42 -3.48 26.71 4.82
N ASN A 43 -2.43 26.85 4.00
CA ASN A 43 -1.64 28.08 3.97
C ASN A 43 -2.38 29.22 3.25
N GLU A 44 -3.29 28.88 2.34
CA GLU A 44 -4.09 29.82 1.56
C GLU A 44 -5.40 30.20 2.28
N THR A 45 -5.92 29.31 3.12
CA THR A 45 -7.19 29.48 3.84
C THR A 45 -7.01 30.21 5.17
N HIS A 46 -7.87 31.19 5.42
CA HIS A 46 -7.89 31.98 6.65
C HIS A 46 -9.34 32.17 7.14
N GLY A 47 -9.51 32.58 8.39
CA GLY A 47 -10.84 32.84 8.96
C GLY A 47 -11.63 31.54 9.22
N GLU A 48 -12.94 31.60 9.07
CA GLU A 48 -13.85 30.51 9.48
C GLU A 48 -13.60 29.17 8.76
N MET A 49 -13.07 29.20 7.53
CA MET A 49 -12.76 27.98 6.78
C MET A 49 -11.45 27.30 7.22
N TYR A 50 -10.64 27.94 8.05
CA TYR A 50 -9.34 27.40 8.46
C TYR A 50 -9.51 26.11 9.29
N ASP A 51 -10.49 26.07 10.18
CA ASP A 51 -10.74 24.91 11.04
C ASP A 51 -11.20 23.68 10.23
N ASP A 52 -12.02 23.89 9.19
CA ASP A 52 -12.43 22.83 8.27
C ASP A 52 -11.24 22.25 7.49
N VAL A 53 -10.37 23.12 6.97
CA VAL A 53 -9.17 22.68 6.24
C VAL A 53 -8.18 21.97 7.17
N ARG A 54 -8.04 22.43 8.42
CA ARG A 54 -7.23 21.76 9.44
C ARG A 54 -7.78 20.37 9.78
N MET A 55 -9.11 20.22 9.86
CA MET A 55 -9.76 18.93 10.07
C MET A 55 -9.50 18.00 8.88
N LEU A 56 -9.68 18.48 7.65
CA LEU A 56 -9.40 17.71 6.44
C LEU A 56 -7.96 17.16 6.42
N ILE A 57 -6.96 17.99 6.74
CA ILE A 57 -5.56 17.55 6.80
C ILE A 57 -5.34 16.46 7.84
N SER A 58 -5.98 16.57 8.99
CA SER A 58 -5.89 15.57 10.06
C SER A 58 -6.48 14.22 9.60
N LEU A 59 -7.61 14.24 8.89
CA LEU A 59 -8.22 13.04 8.31
C LEU A 59 -7.33 12.42 7.23
N LEU A 60 -6.72 13.23 6.37
CA LEU A 60 -5.79 12.76 5.35
C LEU A 60 -4.53 12.15 5.96
N HIS A 61 -4.06 12.68 7.10
CA HIS A 61 -2.96 12.10 7.86
C HIS A 61 -3.33 10.70 8.37
N GLN A 62 -4.50 10.56 9.00
CA GLN A 62 -5.01 9.27 9.49
C GLN A 62 -5.22 8.26 8.37
N ALA A 63 -5.79 8.69 7.24
CA ALA A 63 -6.03 7.83 6.08
C ALA A 63 -4.71 7.26 5.51
N ARG A 64 -3.66 8.08 5.40
CA ARG A 64 -2.34 7.60 4.95
C ARG A 64 -1.71 6.62 5.94
N ALA A 65 -1.75 6.92 7.23
CA ALA A 65 -1.24 6.00 8.25
C ALA A 65 -1.96 4.64 8.18
N GLN A 66 -3.27 4.64 7.90
CA GLN A 66 -4.04 3.41 7.71
C GLN A 66 -3.64 2.67 6.42
N ALA A 67 -3.37 3.38 5.33
CA ALA A 67 -2.88 2.80 4.09
C ALA A 67 -1.50 2.15 4.28
N ASP A 68 -0.58 2.81 4.99
CA ASP A 68 0.76 2.26 5.31
C ASP A 68 0.64 0.97 6.15
N VAL A 69 -0.32 0.88 7.07
CA VAL A 69 -0.60 -0.34 7.84
C VAL A 69 -1.14 -1.47 6.95
N ILE A 70 -2.01 -1.16 5.97
CA ILE A 70 -2.54 -2.14 5.03
C ILE A 70 -1.42 -2.68 4.14
N ASP A 71 -0.60 -1.79 3.58
CA ASP A 71 0.58 -2.16 2.78
C ASP A 71 1.54 -3.06 3.58
N ALA A 72 1.87 -2.65 4.81
CA ALA A 72 2.69 -3.46 5.70
C ALA A 72 2.08 -4.85 5.95
N LYS A 73 0.76 -4.98 6.12
CA LYS A 73 0.10 -6.29 6.32
C LYS A 73 0.15 -7.17 5.07
N LEU A 74 -0.01 -6.58 3.89
CA LEU A 74 0.05 -7.31 2.62
C LEU A 74 1.48 -7.80 2.32
N ASN A 75 2.49 -6.99 2.66
CA ASN A 75 3.90 -7.29 2.44
C ASN A 75 4.58 -8.09 3.58
N SER A 76 4.03 -8.09 4.81
CA SER A 76 4.61 -8.80 5.96
C SER A 76 4.11 -10.23 6.15
N ALA A 77 2.95 -10.59 5.57
CA ALA A 77 2.65 -11.98 5.28
C ALA A 77 3.50 -12.32 4.04
N ASP A 78 4.60 -13.06 4.13
CA ASP A 78 4.46 -14.52 4.09
C ASP A 78 5.68 -15.31 4.63
N PRO A 79 5.81 -15.47 5.96
CA PRO A 79 6.79 -16.40 6.52
C PRO A 79 6.50 -17.87 6.16
N VAL A 80 5.25 -18.20 5.78
CA VAL A 80 4.84 -19.57 5.42
C VAL A 80 5.11 -19.88 3.96
N ALA A 81 4.90 -18.94 3.02
CA ALA A 81 5.37 -19.08 1.65
C ALA A 81 6.90 -19.09 1.60
N ASP A 82 7.60 -18.30 2.42
CA ASP A 82 9.07 -18.38 2.50
C ASP A 82 9.53 -19.76 3.02
N LEU A 83 8.82 -20.34 4.00
CA LEU A 83 9.06 -21.71 4.48
C LEU A 83 8.70 -22.79 3.44
N MET A 84 7.59 -22.64 2.71
CA MET A 84 7.14 -23.55 1.65
C MET A 84 8.11 -23.52 0.45
N LYS A 85 8.60 -22.33 0.08
CA LYS A 85 9.59 -22.11 -0.99
C LYS A 85 10.93 -22.73 -0.63
N ARG A 86 11.38 -22.61 0.63
CA ARG A 86 12.58 -23.31 1.14
C ARG A 86 12.43 -24.83 1.16
N ARG A 87 11.22 -25.35 1.37
CA ARG A 87 10.93 -26.80 1.39
C ARG A 87 10.89 -27.42 -0.02
N GLN A 88 10.52 -26.65 -1.05
CA GLN A 88 10.50 -27.10 -2.45
C GLN A 88 11.89 -27.07 -3.12
N GLN A 89 12.87 -26.37 -2.55
CA GLN A 89 14.25 -26.27 -3.07
C GLN A 89 15.21 -27.35 -2.54
N HIS A 90 14.72 -28.28 -1.72
CA HIS A 90 15.48 -29.38 -1.11
C HIS A 90 14.85 -30.73 -1.47
#